data_AF-A0A3D3CTB1-F1
#
_entry.id   AF-A0A3D3CTB1-F1
#
_cell.length_a   1.000
_cell.length_b   1.000
_cell.length_c   1.000
_cell.angle_alpha   90.00
_cell.angle_beta   90.00
_cell.angle_gamma   90.00
#
_symmetry.space_group_name_H-M   'P 1'
#
loop_
_entity.id
_entity.type
_entity.pdbx_description
1 polymer ?
#
loop_
_entity_poly.entity_id
_entity_poly.type
_entity_poly.pdbx_seq_one_letter_code
_entity_poly.pdbx_strand_id
1 'polypeptide(L)' 'KTLKEIEELLDMPPFFRIHHSFLVNLQYAVRYIKGEGGFLVLSNDVTVPVSRNKKEELLKIITHLSA' A
#
# COMPACT_ATOMS: atom_id res chain seq x y z
N LYS A 1 -18.51 10.47 4.80
CA LYS A 1 -17.15 10.72 4.27
C LYS A 1 -16.77 9.56 3.36
N THR A 2 -16.31 9.84 2.15
CA THR A 2 -15.89 8.82 1.18
C THR A 2 -14.38 8.54 1.33
N LEU A 3 -13.93 7.36 0.89
CA LEU A 3 -12.50 7.02 0.90
C LEU A 3 -11.67 8.00 0.07
N LYS A 4 -12.28 8.59 -0.97
CA LYS A 4 -11.67 9.62 -1.82
C LYS A 4 -11.38 10.91 -1.05
N GLU A 5 -12.31 11.37 -0.20
CA GLU A 5 -12.08 12.56 0.64
C GLU A 5 -10.97 12.32 1.67
N ILE A 6 -10.85 11.10 2.18
CA ILE A 6 -9.79 10.73 3.14
C ILE A 6 -8.43 10.66 2.44
N GLU A 7 -8.39 10.11 1.23
CA GLU A 7 -7.20 10.09 0.38
C GLU A 7 -6.72 11.51 0.08
N GLU A 8 -7.60 12.45 -0.31
CA GLU A 8 -7.22 13.85 -0.55
C GLU A 8 -6.66 14.55 0.70
N LEU A 9 -7.19 14.22 1.88
CA LEU A 9 -6.68 14.75 3.16
C LEU A 9 -5.34 14.13 3.58
N LEU A 10 -5.05 12.92 3.12
CA LEU A 10 -3.88 12.13 3.46
C LEU A 10 -2.99 11.87 2.25
N ASP A 11 -3.05 12.72 1.22
CA ASP A 11 -2.31 12.56 -0.05
C ASP A 11 -0.80 12.82 0.10
N MET A 12 -0.30 12.77 1.34
CA MET A 12 1.09 12.96 1.69
C MET A 12 1.64 11.70 2.36
N PRO A 13 2.97 11.48 2.24
CA PRO A 13 3.63 10.40 2.96
C PRO A 13 3.25 10.43 4.45
N PRO A 14 2.96 9.28 5.05
CA PRO A 14 3.28 7.93 4.57
C PRO A 14 2.10 7.15 3.95
N PHE A 15 0.96 7.78 3.67
CA PHE A 15 -0.23 7.07 3.21
C PHE A 15 -0.18 6.79 1.71
N PHE A 16 -0.60 5.58 1.32
CA PHE A 16 -0.62 5.14 -0.07
C PHE A 16 -1.81 4.26 -0.35
N ARG A 17 -2.48 4.52 -1.48
CA ARG A 17 -3.65 3.77 -1.91
C ARG A 17 -3.25 2.56 -2.73
N ILE A 18 -3.24 1.39 -2.09
CA ILE A 18 -2.86 0.12 -2.73
C ILE A 18 -4.01 -0.56 -3.47
N HIS A 19 -5.27 -0.20 -3.16
CA HIS A 19 -6.47 -0.77 -3.78
C HIS A 19 -7.61 0.24 -3.78
N HIS A 20 -8.65 0.01 -4.58
CA HIS A 20 -9.80 0.93 -4.65
C HIS A 20 -10.52 1.07 -3.29
N SER A 21 -10.46 0.05 -2.45
CA SER A 21 -11.04 0.04 -1.10
C SER A 21 -10.02 0.16 0.04
N PHE A 22 -8.71 0.26 -0.25
CA PHE A 22 -7.67 0.22 0.78
C PHE A 22 -6.65 1.35 0.62
N LEU A 23 -6.53 2.14 1.68
CA LEU A 23 -5.49 3.11 1.93
C LEU A 23 -4.64 2.60 3.10
N VAL A 24 -3.33 2.50 2.94
CA VAL A 24 -2.42 1.96 3.96
C VAL A 24 -1.30 2.93 4.26
N ASN A 25 -0.77 2.87 5.48
CA ASN A 25 0.43 3.61 5.85
C ASN A 25 1.67 2.75 5.53
N LEU A 26 2.52 3.24 4.61
CA LEU A 26 3.71 2.54 4.14
C LEU A 26 4.84 2.45 5.17
N GLN A 27 4.85 3.27 6.23
CA GLN A 27 5.82 3.10 7.32
C GLN A 27 5.65 1.77 8.06
N TYR A 28 4.46 1.18 8.01
CA TYR A 28 4.16 -0.11 8.62
C TYR A 28 4.17 -1.26 7.61
N ALA A 29 4.53 -1.00 6.35
CA ALA A 29 4.69 -2.05 5.35
C ALA A 29 5.93 -2.89 5.65
N VAL A 30 5.76 -4.19 5.85
CA VAL A 30 6.85 -5.12 6.17
C VAL A 30 7.39 -5.77 4.91
N ARG A 31 6.51 -6.35 4.09
CA ARG A 31 6.91 -7.07 2.87
C ARG A 31 5.76 -7.21 1.89
N TYR A 32 6.12 -7.33 0.62
CA TYR A 32 5.18 -7.68 -0.45
C TYR A 32 5.34 -9.15 -0.83
N ILE A 33 4.24 -9.91 -0.85
CA ILE A 33 4.20 -11.30 -1.26
C ILE A 33 3.74 -11.37 -2.73
N LYS A 34 4.60 -11.93 -3.60
CA LYS A 34 4.24 -12.26 -4.99
C LYS A 34 3.41 -13.55 -5.02
N GLY A 35 2.21 -13.49 -5.60
CA GLY A 35 1.29 -14.61 -5.80
C GLY A 35 0.14 -14.21 -6.71
N GLU A 36 -0.93 -15.01 -6.81
CA GLU A 36 -2.16 -14.61 -7.52
C GLU A 36 -2.76 -13.36 -6.86
N GLY A 37 -2.70 -12.22 -7.54
CA GLY A 37 -3.19 -10.92 -7.04
C GLY A 37 -2.17 -10.12 -6.24
N GLY A 38 -1.28 -10.76 -5.48
CA GLY A 38 -0.22 -10.09 -4.71
C GLY A 38 -0.73 -9.34 -3.48
N PHE A 39 0.01 -9.44 -2.38
CA PHE A 39 -0.43 -8.94 -1.07
C PHE A 39 0.66 -8.13 -0.39
N LEU A 40 0.26 -7.04 0.27
CA LEU A 40 1.11 -6.29 1.19
C LEU A 40 0.89 -6.80 2.60
N VAL A 41 1.96 -7.14 3.31
CA VAL A 41 1.95 -7.52 4.73
C VAL A 41 2.36 -6.31 5.55
N LEU A 42 1.54 -5.95 6.53
CA LEU A 42 1.80 -4.87 7.48
C LEU A 42 2.44 -5.41 8.77
N SER A 43 2.94 -4.51 9.63
CA SER A 43 3.63 -4.84 10.89
C SER A 43 2.77 -5.57 11.93
N ASN A 44 1.45 -5.52 11.78
CA ASN A 44 0.48 -6.23 12.60
C ASN A 44 0.01 -7.56 11.97
N ASP A 45 0.78 -8.11 11.03
CA ASP A 45 0.48 -9.32 10.25
C ASP A 45 -0.79 -9.25 9.39
N VAL A 46 -1.42 -8.07 9.27
CA VAL A 46 -2.55 -7.87 8.35
C VAL A 46 -2.04 -7.91 6.93
N THR A 47 -2.74 -8.68 6.09
CA THR A 47 -2.49 -8.76 4.66
C THR A 47 -3.53 -7.96 3.90
N VAL A 48 -3.08 -7.12 2.97
CA VAL A 48 -3.97 -6.28 2.16
C VAL A 48 -3.72 -6.57 0.68
N PRO A 49 -4.75 -6.88 -0.11
CA PRO A 49 -4.60 -7.14 -1.53
C PRO A 49 -4.17 -5.87 -2.26
N VAL A 50 -3.22 -6.03 -3.18
CA VAL A 50 -2.69 -4.93 -3.98
C VAL A 50 -3.32 -4.97 -5.36
N SER A 51 -3.83 -3.83 -5.83
CA SER A 51 -4.33 -3.72 -7.20
C SER A 51 -3.18 -3.93 -8.19
N ARG A 52 -3.46 -4.62 -9.30
CA ARG A 52 -2.48 -4.86 -10.38
C ARG A 52 -1.81 -3.57 -10.86
N ASN A 53 -2.58 -2.48 -10.95
CA ASN A 53 -2.10 -1.17 -11.40
C ASN A 53 -1.21 -0.47 -10.37
N LYS A 54 -1.39 -0.79 -9.07
CA LYS A 54 -0.63 -0.18 -7.96
C LYS A 54 0.58 -1.02 -7.53
N LYS A 55 0.66 -2.27 -7.98
CA LYS A 55 1.78 -3.17 -7.70
C LYS A 55 3.13 -2.57 -8.08
N GLU A 56 3.26 -2.04 -9.30
CA GLU A 56 4.56 -1.55 -9.77
C GLU A 56 5.01 -0.31 -9.00
N GLU A 57 4.08 0.60 -8.71
CA GLU A 57 4.30 1.80 -7.90
C GLU A 57 4.69 1.42 -6.45
N LEU A 58 3.95 0.51 -5.83
CA LEU A 58 4.25 -0.01 -4.50
C LEU A 58 5.65 -0.64 -4.44
N LEU A 59 6.00 -1.47 -5.42
CA LEU A 59 7.31 -2.12 -5.50
C LEU A 59 8.45 -1.10 -5.61
N LYS A 60 8.27 -0.01 -6.38
CA LYS A 60 9.26 1.07 -6.47
C LYS A 60 9.48 1.73 -5.10
N ILE A 61 8.40 2.04 -4.38
CA ILE A 61 8.48 2.69 -3.07
C ILE A 61 9.16 1.79 -2.03
N ILE A 62 8.72 0.54 -1.89
CA ILE A 62 9.28 -0.37 -0.88
C ILE A 62 10.73 -0.78 -1.17
N THR A 63 11.14 -0.83 -2.44
CA THR A 63 12.52 -1.20 -2.82
C THR A 63 13.48 -0.04 -2.57
N HIS A 64 13.02 1.21 -2.72
CA HIS A 64 13.85 2.40 -2.43
C HIS A 64 13.96 2.72 -0.94
N LEU A 65 13.08 2.17 -0.08
CA LEU A 65 13.14 2.34 1.38
C LEU A 65 14.24 1.48 2.05
N SER A 66 14.87 0.58 1.31
CA SER A 66 15.97 -0.29 1.79
C SER A 66 17.38 0.22 1.48
N ALA A 67 17.55 1.52 1.17
CA ALA A 67 18.83 2.17 0.94
C ALA A 67 19.25 3.10 2.08
#